data_AF-A0A1V1TP75-F1
#
_entry.id   AF-A0A1V1TP75-F1
#
_cell.length_a   1.000
_cell.length_b   1.000
_cell.length_c   1.000
_cell.angle_alpha   90.00
_cell.angle_beta   90.00
_cell.angle_gamma   90.00
#
_symmetry.space_group_name_H-M   'P 1'
#
loop_
_entity.id
_entity.type
_entity.pdbx_description
1 polymer ?
#
loop_
_entity_poly.entity_id
_entity_poly.type
_entity_poly.pdbx_seq_one_letter_code
_entity_poly.pdbx_strand_id
1 'polypeptide(L)'
;MDSDSSSGHEKAPIDIEASSVDEFSPQEARSIVSRIDRRLVTVTGIMYCISVMDRTNLGSAYVAGLNKDLELTINNRYSIVTLIFFVTYIIFQPPSTVLCRKFGPRPFLAFITAAWGVVLIGLGLVHNWGGLLALRLVLGLFEAGFFPSVIYLLSTWYTRFEMGKRYAFFYVIGCLASAFSGIIAYGLIHLNGRAGLEGWRWIFIVEGLLTVVIGAGGYWLLVDFPDSDRKVWSFLSTKERAWIVQKVKNDRGDSQVTSFDLKKFLGGALDWRIW
;
A
#
# COMPACT_ATOMS: atom_id res chain seq x y z
N MET A 1 -22.19 -12.54 61.19
CA MET A 1 -22.41 -11.08 61.18
C MET A 1 -21.06 -10.45 60.88
N ASP A 2 -20.73 -9.90 59.72
CA ASP A 2 -21.44 -9.49 58.49
C ASP A 2 -20.32 -9.37 57.41
N SER A 3 -20.37 -10.06 56.27
CA SER A 3 -20.71 -9.57 54.91
C SER A 3 -20.18 -8.19 54.51
N ASP A 4 -19.16 -8.15 53.62
CA ASP A 4 -19.13 -7.41 52.33
C ASP A 4 -17.69 -7.45 51.76
N SER A 5 -17.40 -8.12 50.64
CA SER A 5 -17.67 -7.75 49.24
C SER A 5 -16.85 -6.55 48.72
N SER A 6 -15.73 -6.84 48.04
CA SER A 6 -15.21 -5.95 46.98
C SER A 6 -14.45 -6.76 45.94
N SER A 7 -15.13 -6.99 44.83
CA SER A 7 -14.67 -7.62 43.59
C SER A 7 -13.59 -6.79 42.88
N GLY A 8 -12.38 -7.33 42.75
CA GLY A 8 -11.39 -6.87 41.80
C GLY A 8 -11.61 -7.57 40.46
N HIS A 9 -11.96 -6.81 39.42
CA HIS A 9 -12.08 -7.29 38.05
C HIS A 9 -10.72 -7.71 37.47
N GLU A 10 -10.38 -8.98 37.66
CA GLU A 10 -9.36 -9.65 36.84
C GLU A 10 -10.01 -9.99 35.50
N LYS A 11 -9.56 -9.34 34.41
CA LYS A 11 -10.01 -9.64 33.05
C LYS A 11 -9.59 -11.06 32.71
N ALA A 12 -10.54 -11.98 32.78
CA ALA A 12 -10.36 -13.36 32.36
C ALA A 12 -9.81 -13.43 30.92
N PRO A 13 -8.87 -14.35 30.62
CA PRO A 13 -8.53 -14.68 29.25
C PRO A 13 -9.80 -15.11 28.54
N ILE A 14 -10.02 -14.59 27.33
CA ILE A 14 -11.11 -15.06 26.47
C ILE A 14 -10.71 -16.46 26.00
N ASP A 15 -11.02 -17.47 26.80
CA ASP A 15 -11.03 -18.86 26.39
C ASP A 15 -12.16 -19.02 25.37
N ILE A 16 -11.81 -18.84 24.09
CA ILE A 16 -12.65 -19.26 22.98
C ILE A 16 -12.55 -20.78 22.95
N GLU A 17 -13.36 -21.42 23.78
CA GLU A 17 -13.60 -22.86 23.72
C GLU A 17 -13.98 -23.25 22.30
N ALA A 18 -13.34 -24.34 21.86
CA ALA A 18 -13.40 -24.93 20.54
C ALA A 18 -14.74 -25.64 20.25
N SER A 19 -15.88 -25.00 20.52
CA SER A 19 -17.20 -25.59 20.32
C SER A 19 -18.11 -24.68 19.49
N SER A 20 -18.50 -25.17 18.30
CA SER A 20 -19.56 -24.66 17.41
C SER A 20 -19.27 -23.47 16.47
N VAL A 21 -18.15 -23.48 15.73
CA VAL A 21 -18.12 -22.76 14.45
C VAL A 21 -18.80 -23.64 13.41
N ASP A 22 -20.10 -23.40 13.18
CA ASP A 22 -20.84 -23.97 12.06
C ASP A 22 -19.99 -23.92 10.79
N GLU A 23 -19.78 -25.10 10.22
CA GLU A 23 -18.91 -25.36 9.09
C GLU A 23 -19.53 -24.71 7.84
N PHE A 24 -19.14 -23.46 7.54
CA PHE A 24 -19.58 -22.79 6.31
C PHE A 24 -19.37 -23.74 5.13
N SER A 25 -20.42 -23.94 4.32
CA SER A 25 -20.31 -24.79 3.15
C SER A 25 -19.21 -24.27 2.22
N PRO A 26 -18.57 -25.12 1.39
CA PRO A 26 -17.56 -24.66 0.43
C PRO A 26 -18.03 -23.54 -0.50
N GLN A 27 -19.35 -23.43 -0.71
CA GLN A 27 -19.99 -22.39 -1.52
C GLN A 27 -20.08 -21.05 -0.77
N GLU A 28 -20.46 -21.07 0.51
CA GLU A 28 -20.52 -19.88 1.36
C GLU A 28 -19.12 -19.34 1.64
N ALA A 29 -18.16 -20.22 1.93
CA ALA A 29 -16.74 -19.87 2.08
C ALA A 29 -16.20 -19.15 0.84
N ARG A 30 -16.53 -19.63 -0.37
CA ARG A 30 -16.15 -18.97 -1.64
C ARG A 30 -16.84 -17.61 -1.83
N SER A 31 -18.11 -17.50 -1.45
CA SER A 31 -18.85 -16.23 -1.53
C SER A 31 -18.27 -15.17 -0.59
N ILE A 32 -17.91 -15.56 0.63
CA ILE A 32 -17.22 -14.72 1.62
C ILE A 32 -15.87 -14.23 1.08
N VAL A 33 -15.05 -15.14 0.56
CA VAL A 33 -13.72 -14.80 0.01
C VAL A 33 -13.84 -13.92 -1.24
N SER A 34 -14.78 -14.19 -2.14
CA SER A 34 -15.03 -13.38 -3.35
C SER A 34 -15.46 -11.96 -3.01
N ARG A 35 -16.30 -11.79 -1.97
CA ARG A 35 -16.65 -10.47 -1.43
C ARG A 35 -15.42 -9.70 -0.97
N ILE A 36 -14.53 -10.36 -0.23
CA ILE A 36 -13.27 -9.74 0.23
C ILE A 36 -12.37 -9.42 -0.95
N ASP A 37 -12.22 -10.33 -1.91
CA ASP A 37 -11.43 -10.11 -3.12
C ASP A 37 -11.92 -8.86 -3.88
N ARG A 38 -13.22 -8.75 -4.14
CA ARG A 38 -13.78 -7.63 -4.92
C ARG A 38 -13.55 -6.26 -4.28
N ARG A 39 -13.34 -6.20 -2.97
CA ARG A 39 -13.10 -4.93 -2.28
C ARG A 39 -11.63 -4.73 -1.99
N LEU A 40 -11.00 -5.69 -1.33
CA LEU A 40 -9.61 -5.59 -0.90
C LEU A 40 -8.66 -5.65 -2.09
N VAL A 41 -8.79 -6.67 -2.96
CA VAL A 41 -7.90 -6.86 -4.12
C VAL A 41 -8.14 -5.79 -5.18
N THR A 42 -9.38 -5.40 -5.42
CA THR A 42 -9.65 -4.34 -6.40
C THR A 42 -9.09 -3.00 -5.94
N VAL A 43 -9.29 -2.60 -4.68
CA VAL A 43 -8.80 -1.30 -4.18
C VAL A 43 -7.27 -1.27 -4.10
N THR A 44 -6.64 -2.28 -3.49
CA THR A 44 -5.17 -2.33 -3.42
C THR A 44 -4.55 -2.50 -4.81
N GLY A 45 -5.27 -3.14 -5.73
CA GLY A 45 -4.84 -3.33 -7.11
C GLY A 45 -4.83 -2.01 -7.88
N ILE A 46 -5.89 -1.21 -7.76
CA ILE A 46 -5.93 0.14 -8.34
C ILE A 46 -4.81 1.02 -7.76
N MET A 47 -4.61 1.00 -6.45
CA MET A 47 -3.52 1.76 -5.81
C MET A 47 -2.14 1.29 -6.28
N TYR A 48 -1.94 -0.02 -6.48
CA TYR A 48 -0.70 -0.58 -7.02
C TYR A 48 -0.49 -0.18 -8.49
N CYS A 49 -1.55 -0.17 -9.29
CA CYS A 49 -1.48 0.28 -10.69
C CYS A 49 -0.93 1.70 -10.77
N ILE A 50 -1.46 2.60 -9.95
CA ILE A 50 -1.03 3.99 -9.90
C ILE A 50 0.43 4.09 -9.48
N SER A 51 0.84 3.37 -8.43
CA SER A 51 2.25 3.34 -8.01
C SER A 51 3.18 2.89 -9.15
N VAL A 52 2.78 1.91 -9.96
CA VAL A 52 3.56 1.48 -11.14
C VAL A 52 3.56 2.55 -12.24
N MET A 53 2.42 3.18 -12.52
CA MET A 53 2.30 4.26 -13.50
C MET A 53 3.17 5.48 -13.11
N ASP A 54 3.14 5.87 -11.84
CA ASP A 54 3.91 6.99 -11.28
C ASP A 54 5.42 6.79 -11.47
N ARG A 55 5.90 5.54 -11.38
CA ARG A 55 7.31 5.21 -11.66
C ARG A 55 7.67 5.37 -13.13
N THR A 56 6.77 5.01 -14.05
CA THR A 56 7.02 5.15 -15.48
C THR A 56 6.95 6.60 -15.97
N ASN A 57 6.26 7.49 -15.24
CA ASN A 57 6.11 8.89 -15.59
C ASN A 57 7.41 9.67 -15.76
N LEU A 58 8.48 9.30 -15.03
CA LEU A 58 9.79 9.95 -15.23
C LEU A 58 10.31 9.78 -16.65
N GLY A 59 10.18 8.56 -17.19
CA GLY A 59 10.62 8.24 -18.55
C GLY A 59 9.74 8.94 -19.59
N SER A 60 8.43 8.92 -19.40
CA SER A 60 7.48 9.63 -20.27
C SER A 60 7.74 11.14 -20.29
N ALA A 61 7.93 11.75 -19.10
CA ALA A 61 8.24 13.16 -18.95
C ALA A 61 9.60 13.52 -19.56
N TYR A 62 10.61 12.64 -19.44
CA TYR A 62 11.93 12.81 -20.06
C TYR A 62 11.82 13.00 -21.57
N VAL A 63 11.03 12.18 -22.25
CA VAL A 63 10.78 12.28 -23.70
C VAL A 63 9.91 13.49 -24.05
N ALA A 64 9.03 13.90 -23.13
CA ALA A 64 8.14 15.05 -23.29
C ALA A 64 8.80 16.43 -23.10
N GLY A 65 10.13 16.50 -22.93
CA GLY A 65 10.88 17.77 -22.86
C GLY A 65 11.47 18.11 -21.50
N LEU A 66 11.21 17.33 -20.45
CA LEU A 66 11.83 17.49 -19.11
C LEU A 66 13.37 17.51 -19.20
N ASN A 67 13.93 16.76 -20.15
CA ASN A 67 15.37 16.67 -20.35
C ASN A 67 16.02 18.00 -20.76
N LYS A 68 15.32 18.82 -21.54
CA LYS A 68 15.78 20.14 -22.00
C LYS A 68 15.58 21.18 -20.91
N ASP A 69 14.41 21.21 -20.29
CA ASP A 69 14.06 22.22 -19.29
C ASP A 69 14.89 22.14 -18.01
N LEU A 70 15.30 20.93 -17.61
CA LEU A 70 16.09 20.69 -16.41
C LEU A 70 17.53 20.26 -16.71
N GLU A 71 17.96 20.39 -17.97
CA GLU A 71 19.31 20.06 -18.43
C GLU A 71 19.77 18.66 -17.96
N LEU A 72 18.89 17.66 -18.08
CA LEU A 72 19.14 16.29 -17.60
C LEU A 72 20.12 15.53 -18.49
N THR A 73 20.37 16.03 -19.70
CA THR A 73 21.34 15.50 -20.66
C THR A 73 22.80 15.83 -20.28
N ILE A 74 23.01 16.76 -19.36
CA ILE A 74 24.34 17.10 -18.86
C ILE A 74 24.76 16.04 -17.84
N ASN A 75 25.88 15.36 -18.11
CA ASN A 75 26.44 14.31 -17.27
C ASN A 75 25.44 13.15 -17.02
N ASN A 76 25.52 12.53 -15.83
CA ASN A 76 24.65 11.43 -15.40
C ASN A 76 23.40 11.91 -14.64
N ARG A 77 22.94 13.16 -14.86
CA ARG A 77 21.87 13.79 -14.06
C ARG A 77 20.56 13.00 -14.09
N TYR A 78 20.14 12.50 -15.25
CA TYR A 78 18.94 11.66 -15.37
C TYR A 78 19.05 10.36 -14.57
N SER A 79 20.19 9.67 -14.68
CA SER A 79 20.46 8.42 -13.95
C SER A 79 20.47 8.65 -12.44
N ILE A 80 21.07 9.74 -11.96
CA ILE A 80 21.08 10.11 -10.54
C ILE A 80 19.65 10.34 -10.03
N VAL A 81 18.82 11.10 -10.76
CA VAL A 81 17.42 11.37 -10.40
C VAL A 81 16.61 10.08 -10.30
N THR A 82 16.90 9.12 -11.18
CA THR A 82 16.22 7.82 -11.20
C THR A 82 16.66 6.95 -10.02
N LEU A 83 17.96 6.89 -9.73
CA LEU A 83 18.55 6.04 -8.70
C LEU A 83 18.28 6.54 -7.28
N ILE A 84 18.25 7.87 -7.07
CA ILE A 84 18.15 8.44 -5.72
C ILE A 84 16.82 8.10 -5.03
N PHE A 85 15.77 7.88 -5.81
CA PHE A 85 14.49 7.37 -5.35
C PHE A 85 14.64 6.05 -4.56
N PHE A 86 15.44 5.11 -5.09
CA PHE A 86 15.62 3.79 -4.49
C PHE A 86 16.38 3.84 -3.16
N VAL A 87 17.26 4.83 -2.98
CA VAL A 87 18.01 5.00 -1.72
C VAL A 87 17.04 5.21 -0.56
N THR A 88 16.15 6.19 -0.68
CA THR A 88 15.10 6.44 0.32
C THR A 88 14.10 5.31 0.41
N TYR A 89 13.74 4.71 -0.74
CA TYR A 89 12.80 3.60 -0.76
C TYR A 89 13.28 2.43 0.10
N ILE A 90 14.53 1.99 -0.08
CA ILE A 90 15.12 0.86 0.65
C ILE A 90 15.27 1.17 2.14
N ILE A 91 15.79 2.36 2.48
CA ILE A 91 16.04 2.75 3.88
C ILE A 91 14.73 2.83 4.68
N PHE A 92 13.68 3.37 4.08
CA PHE A 92 12.41 3.61 4.77
C PHE A 92 11.40 2.46 4.64
N GLN A 93 11.68 1.43 3.84
CA GLN A 93 10.80 0.27 3.69
C GLN A 93 10.57 -0.50 5.01
N PRO A 94 11.61 -0.88 5.78
CA PRO A 94 11.41 -1.53 7.09
C PRO A 94 10.67 -0.62 8.10
N PRO A 95 11.11 0.65 8.34
CA PRO A 95 10.40 1.56 9.25
C PRO A 95 8.93 1.76 8.89
N SER A 96 8.63 1.94 7.60
CA SER A 96 7.26 2.17 7.13
C SER A 96 6.35 0.97 7.39
N THR A 97 6.89 -0.25 7.29
CA THR A 97 6.13 -1.47 7.60
C THR A 97 5.76 -1.54 9.09
N VAL A 98 6.68 -1.13 9.97
CA VAL A 98 6.42 -1.05 11.42
C VAL A 98 5.38 0.02 11.74
N LEU A 99 5.47 1.18 11.09
CA LEU A 99 4.48 2.26 11.23
C LEU A 99 3.09 1.82 10.77
N CYS A 100 3.00 1.09 9.66
CA CYS A 100 1.74 0.50 9.18
C CYS A 100 1.09 -0.42 10.23
N ARG A 101 1.89 -1.28 10.87
CA ARG A 101 1.40 -2.16 11.94
C ARG A 101 0.92 -1.37 13.17
N LYS A 102 1.56 -0.26 13.50
CA LYS A 102 1.21 0.58 14.65
C LYS A 102 -0.03 1.45 14.42
N PHE A 103 -0.15 2.08 13.25
CA PHE A 103 -1.24 3.00 12.93
C PHE A 103 -2.47 2.33 12.30
N GLY A 104 -2.30 1.13 11.77
CA GLY A 104 -3.30 0.43 10.99
C GLY A 104 -3.15 0.70 9.48
N PRO A 105 -3.38 -0.33 8.63
CA PRO A 105 -3.09 -0.31 7.20
C PRO A 105 -4.00 0.65 6.46
N ARG A 106 -5.26 0.82 6.89
CA ARG A 106 -6.22 1.71 6.25
C ARG A 106 -5.80 3.20 6.30
N PRO A 107 -5.62 3.83 7.47
CA PRO A 107 -5.19 5.22 7.53
C PRO A 107 -3.76 5.39 7.00
N PHE A 108 -2.88 4.41 7.21
CA PHE A 108 -1.50 4.48 6.75
C PHE A 108 -1.41 4.45 5.22
N LEU A 109 -2.00 3.46 4.55
CA LEU A 109 -1.99 3.33 3.09
C LEU A 109 -2.65 4.55 2.41
N ALA A 110 -3.78 5.02 2.93
CA ALA A 110 -4.44 6.19 2.38
C ALA A 110 -3.59 7.47 2.53
N PHE A 111 -2.95 7.65 3.69
CA PHE A 111 -2.08 8.80 3.94
C PHE A 111 -0.86 8.79 3.04
N ILE A 112 -0.12 7.67 2.95
CA ILE A 112 1.08 7.62 2.11
C ILE A 112 0.74 7.79 0.63
N THR A 113 -0.40 7.27 0.16
CA THR A 113 -0.85 7.44 -1.23
C THR A 113 -1.23 8.88 -1.53
N ALA A 114 -1.94 9.55 -0.63
CA ALA A 114 -2.22 10.96 -0.78
C ALA A 114 -0.94 11.82 -0.70
N ALA A 115 -0.05 11.53 0.24
CA ALA A 115 1.20 12.27 0.43
C ALA A 115 2.13 12.13 -0.79
N TRP A 116 2.29 10.92 -1.33
CA TRP A 116 3.09 10.72 -2.53
C TRP A 116 2.44 11.41 -3.75
N GLY A 117 1.11 11.40 -3.85
CA GLY A 117 0.37 12.09 -4.91
C GLY A 117 0.61 13.60 -4.91
N VAL A 118 0.63 14.21 -3.72
CA VAL A 118 0.99 15.63 -3.56
C VAL A 118 2.43 15.90 -4.00
N VAL A 119 3.36 15.00 -3.68
CA VAL A 119 4.77 15.12 -4.12
C VAL A 119 4.89 15.02 -5.65
N LEU A 120 4.09 14.16 -6.30
CA LEU A 120 4.01 14.10 -7.76
C LEU A 120 3.52 15.41 -8.37
N ILE A 121 2.46 16.02 -7.82
CA ILE A 121 2.01 17.35 -8.26
C ILE A 121 3.17 18.36 -8.11
N GLY A 122 3.91 18.29 -7.00
CA GLY A 122 5.10 19.11 -6.78
C GLY A 122 6.20 18.89 -7.83
N LEU A 123 6.41 17.65 -8.31
CA LEU A 123 7.39 17.34 -9.36
C LEU A 123 7.07 18.07 -10.67
N GLY A 124 5.79 18.25 -11.01
CA GLY A 124 5.35 19.02 -12.17
C GLY A 124 5.58 20.54 -12.05
N LEU A 125 5.85 21.04 -10.84
CA LEU A 125 6.07 22.47 -10.57
C LEU A 125 7.55 22.83 -10.38
N VAL A 126 8.46 21.87 -10.54
CA VAL A 126 9.89 22.10 -10.40
C VAL A 126 10.46 22.87 -11.59
N HIS A 127 11.45 23.72 -11.32
CA HIS A 127 12.16 24.53 -12.32
C HIS A 127 13.67 24.23 -12.38
N ASN A 128 14.18 23.36 -11.49
CA ASN A 128 15.61 23.07 -11.40
C ASN A 128 15.88 21.61 -11.07
N TRP A 129 17.07 21.13 -11.44
CA TRP A 129 17.47 19.74 -11.20
C TRP A 129 17.53 19.38 -9.70
N GLY A 130 17.98 20.32 -8.86
CA GLY A 130 18.07 20.10 -7.41
C GLY A 130 16.71 19.88 -6.75
N GLY A 131 15.68 20.61 -7.17
CA GLY A 131 14.30 20.43 -6.70
C GLY A 131 13.72 19.10 -7.16
N LEU A 132 14.03 18.67 -8.39
CA LEU A 132 13.64 17.36 -8.90
C LEU A 132 14.24 16.23 -8.04
N LEU A 133 15.52 16.35 -7.67
CA LEU A 133 16.19 15.41 -6.76
C LEU A 133 15.56 15.38 -5.37
N ALA A 134 15.34 16.55 -4.77
CA ALA A 134 14.76 16.65 -3.43
C ALA A 134 13.36 16.02 -3.38
N LEU A 135 12.50 16.32 -4.36
CA LEU A 135 11.18 15.70 -4.44
C LEU A 135 11.24 14.21 -4.76
N ARG A 136 12.23 13.73 -5.52
CA ARG A 136 12.44 12.29 -5.74
C ARG A 136 12.81 11.52 -4.48
N LEU A 137 13.64 12.10 -3.62
CA LEU A 137 13.95 11.55 -2.30
C LEU A 137 12.68 11.47 -1.42
N VAL A 138 11.90 12.55 -1.39
CA VAL A 138 10.64 12.59 -0.63
C VAL A 138 9.61 11.61 -1.20
N LEU A 139 9.55 11.45 -2.52
CA LEU A 139 8.69 10.46 -3.17
C LEU A 139 9.08 9.05 -2.74
N GLY A 140 10.37 8.72 -2.76
CA GLY A 140 10.87 7.42 -2.31
C GLY A 140 10.57 7.15 -0.84
N LEU A 141 10.63 8.15 0.03
CA LEU A 141 10.22 8.06 1.44
C LEU A 141 8.75 7.64 1.60
N PHE A 142 7.83 8.28 0.88
CA PHE A 142 6.39 7.97 1.01
C PHE A 142 6.02 6.64 0.32
N GLU A 143 6.63 6.33 -0.81
CA GLU A 143 6.32 5.12 -1.57
C GLU A 143 6.92 3.84 -0.94
N ALA A 144 8.00 3.97 -0.16
CA ALA A 144 8.69 2.86 0.53
C ALA A 144 7.75 1.94 1.31
N GLY A 145 6.75 2.53 1.94
CA GLY A 145 5.80 1.84 2.81
C GLY A 145 4.67 1.13 2.09
N PHE A 146 4.41 1.45 0.83
CA PHE A 146 3.18 1.04 0.17
C PHE A 146 3.13 -0.46 -0.10
N PHE A 147 4.10 -0.96 -0.87
CA PHE A 147 4.17 -2.37 -1.24
C PHE A 147 4.20 -3.33 -0.03
N PRO A 148 5.10 -3.16 0.96
CA PRO A 148 5.13 -4.08 2.11
C PRO A 148 3.86 -3.98 2.97
N SER A 149 3.23 -2.81 3.06
CA SER A 149 1.99 -2.61 3.81
C SER A 149 0.80 -3.31 3.15
N VAL A 150 0.69 -3.24 1.81
CA VAL A 150 -0.34 -3.98 1.07
C VAL A 150 -0.15 -5.48 1.23
N ILE A 151 1.10 -5.96 1.12
CA ILE A 151 1.43 -7.37 1.36
C ILE A 151 1.03 -7.79 2.76
N TYR A 152 1.40 -7.01 3.78
CA TYR A 152 1.07 -7.30 5.16
C TYR A 152 -0.44 -7.37 5.37
N LEU A 153 -1.20 -6.42 4.83
CA LEU A 153 -2.66 -6.40 4.87
C LEU A 153 -3.25 -7.66 4.23
N LEU A 154 -2.88 -7.98 2.99
CA LEU A 154 -3.36 -9.19 2.30
C LEU A 154 -3.02 -10.46 3.10
N SER A 155 -1.84 -10.48 3.72
CA SER A 155 -1.42 -11.60 4.56
C SER A 155 -2.40 -11.84 5.72
N THR A 156 -3.04 -10.80 6.28
CA THR A 156 -3.99 -10.98 7.39
C THR A 156 -5.34 -11.55 6.96
N TRP A 157 -5.67 -11.48 5.67
CA TRP A 157 -6.97 -11.88 5.13
C TRP A 157 -6.93 -13.22 4.36
N TYR A 158 -5.76 -13.66 3.90
CA TYR A 158 -5.61 -14.84 3.04
C TYR A 158 -4.59 -15.86 3.57
N THR A 159 -4.82 -17.14 3.24
CA THR A 159 -3.86 -18.22 3.47
C THR A 159 -2.70 -18.15 2.47
N ARG A 160 -1.56 -18.80 2.79
CA ARG A 160 -0.35 -18.77 1.93
C ARG A 160 -0.63 -19.23 0.49
N PHE A 161 -1.45 -20.27 0.33
CA PHE A 161 -1.83 -20.80 -0.99
C PHE A 161 -2.72 -19.84 -1.79
N GLU A 162 -3.60 -19.09 -1.10
CA GLU A 162 -4.52 -18.13 -1.71
C GLU A 162 -3.83 -16.84 -2.15
N MET A 163 -2.76 -16.44 -1.47
CA MET A 163 -2.00 -15.23 -1.81
C MET A 163 -1.35 -15.32 -3.20
N GLY A 164 -0.76 -16.46 -3.57
CA GLY A 164 -0.02 -16.62 -4.83
C GLY A 164 -0.84 -16.27 -6.08
N LYS A 165 -2.09 -16.77 -6.18
CA LYS A 165 -2.98 -16.47 -7.31
C LYS A 165 -3.35 -14.99 -7.37
N ARG A 166 -3.56 -14.36 -6.21
CA ARG A 166 -3.91 -12.94 -6.12
C ARG A 166 -2.73 -12.05 -6.47
N TYR A 167 -1.52 -12.43 -6.07
CA TYR A 167 -0.28 -11.76 -6.51
C TYR A 167 -0.12 -11.77 -8.03
N ALA A 168 -0.32 -12.93 -8.66
CA ALA A 168 -0.26 -13.02 -10.11
C ALA A 168 -1.28 -12.07 -10.76
N PHE A 169 -2.51 -12.02 -10.24
CA PHE A 169 -3.54 -11.10 -10.74
C PHE A 169 -3.16 -9.63 -10.53
N PHE A 170 -2.67 -9.25 -9.34
CA PHE A 170 -2.16 -7.90 -9.07
C PHE A 170 -1.06 -7.48 -10.05
N TYR A 171 -0.13 -8.40 -10.32
CA TYR A 171 0.98 -8.14 -11.22
C TYR A 171 0.48 -7.93 -12.66
N VAL A 172 -0.47 -8.75 -13.12
CA VAL A 172 -1.08 -8.59 -14.45
C VAL A 172 -1.81 -7.25 -14.59
N ILE A 173 -2.58 -6.83 -13.57
CA ILE A 173 -3.23 -5.51 -13.61
C ILE A 173 -2.16 -4.39 -13.61
N GLY A 174 -1.11 -4.51 -12.80
CA GLY A 174 0.00 -3.56 -12.79
C GLY A 174 0.71 -3.44 -14.14
N CYS A 175 0.98 -4.58 -14.81
CA CYS A 175 1.52 -4.61 -16.17
C CYS A 175 0.60 -3.90 -17.16
N LEU A 176 -0.71 -4.15 -17.07
CA LEU A 176 -1.70 -3.54 -17.94
C LEU A 176 -1.76 -2.02 -17.73
N ALA A 177 -1.79 -1.57 -16.48
CA ALA A 177 -1.77 -0.15 -16.13
C ALA A 177 -0.49 0.54 -16.62
N SER A 178 0.67 -0.10 -16.46
CA SER A 178 1.93 0.39 -17.00
C SER A 178 1.91 0.54 -18.53
N ALA A 179 1.30 -0.41 -19.24
CA ALA A 179 1.16 -0.33 -20.70
C ALA A 179 0.30 0.86 -21.15
N PHE A 180 -0.76 1.18 -20.39
CA PHE A 180 -1.63 2.33 -20.66
C PHE A 180 -1.04 3.68 -20.21
N SER A 181 -0.11 3.72 -19.25
CA SER A 181 0.53 4.96 -18.78
C SER A 181 1.17 5.75 -19.93
N GLY A 182 1.86 5.08 -20.87
CA GLY A 182 2.46 5.76 -22.02
C GLY A 182 1.42 6.44 -22.94
N ILE A 183 0.25 5.83 -23.09
CA ILE A 183 -0.86 6.39 -23.89
C ILE A 183 -1.46 7.62 -23.19
N ILE A 184 -1.66 7.53 -21.87
CA ILE A 184 -2.14 8.64 -21.05
C ILE A 184 -1.15 9.81 -21.13
N ALA A 185 0.14 9.53 -20.94
CA ALA A 185 1.20 10.51 -21.06
C ALA A 185 1.22 11.18 -22.44
N TYR A 186 1.09 10.41 -23.53
CA TYR A 186 0.98 10.96 -24.88
C TYR A 186 -0.22 11.91 -25.04
N GLY A 187 -1.37 11.56 -24.47
CA GLY A 187 -2.54 12.45 -24.43
C GLY A 187 -2.27 13.74 -23.65
N LEU A 188 -1.59 13.65 -22.51
CA LEU A 188 -1.26 14.80 -21.66
C LEU A 188 -0.20 15.73 -22.28
N ILE A 189 0.70 15.22 -23.11
CA ILE A 189 1.67 16.04 -23.86
C ILE A 189 0.97 17.03 -24.79
N HIS A 190 -0.22 16.71 -25.32
CA HIS A 190 -0.99 17.64 -26.17
C HIS A 190 -1.54 18.85 -25.41
N LEU A 191 -1.51 18.84 -24.08
CA LEU A 191 -1.82 20.00 -23.24
C LEU A 191 -0.65 21.00 -23.16
N ASN A 192 0.44 20.76 -23.89
CA ASN A 192 1.57 21.66 -23.95
C ASN A 192 1.14 23.09 -24.33
N GLY A 193 1.63 24.08 -23.59
CA GLY A 193 1.29 25.49 -23.77
C GLY A 193 -0.03 25.92 -23.13
N ARG A 194 -0.87 25.00 -22.63
CA ARG A 194 -2.04 25.39 -21.82
C ARG A 194 -1.59 25.88 -20.45
N ALA A 195 -2.17 27.01 -20.03
CA ALA A 195 -1.80 27.73 -18.81
C ALA A 195 -0.32 28.12 -18.71
N GLY A 196 0.42 28.17 -19.82
CA GLY A 196 1.86 28.47 -19.84
C GLY A 196 2.74 27.35 -19.28
N LEU A 197 2.23 26.13 -19.18
CA LEU A 197 2.96 24.97 -18.66
C LEU A 197 3.35 24.01 -19.79
N GLU A 198 4.57 23.47 -19.65
CA GLU A 198 5.13 22.47 -20.55
C GLU A 198 4.42 21.12 -20.43
N GLY A 199 4.34 20.37 -21.53
CA GLY A 199 3.59 19.10 -21.60
C GLY A 199 4.00 18.06 -20.54
N TRP A 200 5.28 18.01 -20.18
CA TRP A 200 5.77 17.08 -19.14
C TRP A 200 5.25 17.43 -17.74
N ARG A 201 4.95 18.70 -17.46
CA ARG A 201 4.42 19.14 -16.17
C ARG A 201 3.00 18.63 -15.95
N TRP A 202 2.20 18.61 -17.01
CA TRP A 202 0.85 18.08 -17.00
C TRP A 202 0.80 16.59 -16.68
N ILE A 203 1.78 15.80 -17.12
CA ILE A 203 1.90 14.38 -16.76
C ILE A 203 1.93 14.24 -15.23
N PHE A 204 2.86 14.93 -14.57
CA PHE A 204 3.00 14.85 -13.11
C PHE A 204 1.83 15.46 -12.34
N ILE A 205 1.26 16.58 -12.81
CA ILE A 205 0.14 17.25 -12.13
C ILE A 205 -1.13 16.41 -12.22
N VAL A 206 -1.49 15.92 -13.40
CA VAL A 206 -2.74 15.17 -13.60
C VAL A 206 -2.66 13.79 -12.96
N GLU A 207 -1.56 13.07 -13.15
CA GLU A 207 -1.39 11.75 -12.53
C GLU A 207 -1.23 11.87 -11.00
N GLY A 208 -0.52 12.89 -10.52
CA GLY A 208 -0.46 13.20 -9.09
C GLY A 208 -1.84 13.51 -8.50
N LEU A 209 -2.67 14.31 -9.20
CA LEU A 209 -4.04 14.60 -8.76
C LEU A 209 -4.92 13.35 -8.73
N LEU A 210 -4.85 12.52 -9.78
CA LEU A 210 -5.55 11.23 -9.83
C LEU A 210 -5.17 10.35 -8.62
N THR A 211 -3.87 10.34 -8.29
CA THR A 211 -3.35 9.60 -7.15
C THR A 211 -3.89 10.14 -5.83
N VAL A 212 -3.91 11.45 -5.62
CA VAL A 212 -4.46 12.05 -4.40
C VAL A 212 -5.94 11.69 -4.23
N VAL A 213 -6.73 11.76 -5.31
CA VAL A 213 -8.15 11.37 -5.29
C VAL A 213 -8.30 9.90 -4.92
N ILE A 214 -7.47 9.03 -5.47
CA ILE A 214 -7.53 7.59 -5.19
C ILE A 214 -6.99 7.25 -3.79
N GLY A 215 -6.00 7.97 -3.28
CA GLY A 215 -5.56 7.86 -1.88
C GLY A 215 -6.64 8.29 -0.89
N ALA A 216 -7.28 9.43 -1.15
CA ALA A 216 -8.40 9.93 -0.34
C ALA A 216 -9.63 9.00 -0.40
N GLY A 217 -9.97 8.50 -1.60
CA GLY A 217 -10.99 7.47 -1.78
C GLY A 217 -10.61 6.14 -1.14
N GLY A 218 -9.32 5.80 -1.16
CA GLY A 218 -8.72 4.67 -0.50
C GLY A 218 -9.00 4.67 0.99
N TYR A 219 -8.96 5.83 1.66
CA TYR A 219 -9.36 5.92 3.08
C TYR A 219 -10.79 5.42 3.33
N TRP A 220 -11.73 5.66 2.41
CA TRP A 220 -13.11 5.20 2.53
C TRP A 220 -13.32 3.76 2.06
N LEU A 221 -12.57 3.34 1.05
CA LEU A 221 -12.76 2.04 0.38
C LEU A 221 -11.93 0.91 1.02
N LEU A 222 -10.75 1.19 1.58
CA LEU A 222 -9.87 0.21 2.22
C LEU A 222 -10.53 -0.43 3.44
N VAL A 223 -10.35 -1.74 3.54
CA VAL A 223 -10.76 -2.55 4.68
C VAL A 223 -9.63 -2.54 5.70
N ASP A 224 -9.96 -2.29 6.97
CA ASP A 224 -9.00 -2.32 8.08
C ASP A 224 -8.73 -3.78 8.52
N PHE A 225 -7.85 -4.01 9.50
CA PHE A 225 -7.55 -5.38 9.96
C PHE A 225 -8.79 -6.19 10.35
N PRO A 226 -8.76 -7.52 10.18
CA PRO A 226 -9.81 -8.42 10.66
C PRO A 226 -9.88 -8.51 12.19
N ASP A 227 -9.07 -7.76 12.94
CA ASP A 227 -9.08 -7.70 14.42
C ASP A 227 -9.35 -6.28 14.97
N SER A 228 -9.55 -5.28 14.09
CA SER A 228 -9.82 -3.89 14.50
C SER A 228 -11.29 -3.72 14.96
N ASP A 229 -11.50 -3.18 16.16
CA ASP A 229 -12.82 -2.79 16.73
C ASP A 229 -13.44 -1.57 16.02
N ARG A 230 -12.72 -0.94 15.09
CA ARG A 230 -13.22 0.22 14.36
C ARG A 230 -14.23 -0.25 13.32
N LYS A 231 -15.48 0.24 13.44
CA LYS A 231 -16.62 0.01 12.53
C LYS A 231 -16.22 0.05 11.06
N VAL A 232 -15.74 -1.08 10.52
CA VAL A 232 -15.78 -1.33 9.10
C VAL A 232 -17.24 -1.62 8.84
N TRP A 233 -17.89 -0.69 8.15
CA TRP A 233 -19.23 -0.84 7.58
C TRP A 233 -19.56 -2.30 7.31
N SER A 234 -20.49 -2.85 8.10
CA SER A 234 -21.21 -4.13 8.01
C SER A 234 -21.02 -4.90 6.68
N PHE A 235 -19.83 -5.41 6.42
CA PHE A 235 -19.53 -6.13 5.18
C PHE A 235 -19.45 -7.65 5.40
N LEU A 236 -19.03 -8.04 6.60
CA LEU A 236 -18.97 -9.41 7.06
C LEU A 236 -19.64 -9.49 8.43
N SER A 237 -20.43 -10.53 8.64
CA SER A 237 -20.96 -10.87 9.95
C SER A 237 -19.81 -11.21 10.90
N THR A 238 -19.98 -10.98 12.20
CA THR A 238 -19.00 -11.32 13.24
C THR A 238 -18.57 -12.79 13.14
N LYS A 239 -19.49 -13.69 12.74
CA LYS A 239 -19.21 -15.11 12.48
C LYS A 239 -18.28 -15.33 11.27
N GLU A 240 -18.51 -14.63 10.16
CA GLU A 240 -17.68 -14.77 8.95
C GLU A 240 -16.25 -14.26 9.18
N ARG A 241 -16.11 -13.17 9.95
CA ARG A 241 -14.82 -12.61 10.35
C ARG A 241 -14.04 -13.56 11.24
N ALA A 242 -14.70 -14.14 12.25
CA ALA A 242 -14.10 -15.13 13.15
C ALA A 242 -13.62 -16.38 12.38
N TRP A 243 -14.42 -16.87 11.43
CA TRP A 243 -14.04 -17.99 10.57
C TRP A 243 -12.78 -17.70 9.73
N ILE A 244 -12.65 -16.51 9.14
CA ILE A 244 -11.44 -16.13 8.38
C ILE A 244 -10.22 -16.06 9.29
N VAL A 245 -10.34 -15.43 10.47
CA VAL A 245 -9.25 -15.33 11.43
C VAL A 245 -8.80 -16.72 11.86
N GLN A 246 -9.72 -17.64 12.11
CA GLN A 246 -9.42 -19.02 12.46
C GLN A 246 -8.79 -19.80 11.30
N LYS A 247 -9.29 -19.64 10.07
CA LYS A 247 -8.70 -20.22 8.85
C LYS A 247 -7.26 -19.78 8.65
N VAL A 248 -6.99 -18.48 8.80
CA VAL A 248 -5.64 -17.90 8.68
C VAL A 248 -4.74 -18.36 9.84
N LYS A 249 -5.26 -18.45 11.07
CA LYS A 249 -4.52 -18.98 12.24
C LYS A 249 -4.14 -20.45 12.04
N ASN A 250 -5.06 -21.29 11.54
CA ASN A 250 -4.82 -22.71 11.29
C ASN A 250 -3.77 -22.93 10.19
N ASP A 251 -3.71 -22.07 9.17
CA ASP A 251 -2.69 -22.12 8.10
C ASP A 251 -1.31 -21.64 8.58
N ARG A 252 -1.26 -20.72 9.54
CA ARG A 252 -0.01 -20.07 9.96
C ARG A 252 0.67 -20.70 11.16
N GLY A 253 -0.06 -21.35 12.07
CA GLY A 253 0.51 -21.94 13.28
C GLY A 253 1.12 -20.95 14.30
N ASP A 254 1.22 -19.65 13.98
CA ASP A 254 1.93 -18.63 14.76
C ASP A 254 0.95 -17.65 15.46
N SER A 255 0.03 -18.17 16.26
CA SER A 255 -1.04 -17.39 16.91
C SER A 255 -0.61 -16.64 18.18
N GLN A 256 0.53 -15.95 18.15
CA GLN A 256 0.84 -14.91 19.13
C GLN A 256 1.29 -13.68 18.36
N VAL A 257 0.49 -12.61 18.41
CA VAL A 257 0.90 -11.26 17.96
C VAL A 257 2.02 -10.83 18.90
N THR A 258 3.25 -11.26 18.62
CA THR A 258 4.41 -10.90 19.45
C THR A 258 4.56 -9.38 19.39
N SER A 259 4.68 -8.77 20.57
CA SER A 259 5.03 -7.36 20.73
C SER A 259 6.28 -7.05 19.90
N PHE A 260 6.30 -5.89 19.25
CA PHE A 260 7.42 -5.49 18.38
C PHE A 260 8.74 -5.53 19.15
N ASP A 261 9.59 -6.48 18.79
CA ASP A 261 10.91 -6.66 19.36
C ASP A 261 11.96 -6.37 18.27
N LEU A 262 12.62 -5.23 18.41
CA LEU A 262 13.65 -4.75 17.48
C LEU A 262 14.79 -5.77 17.34
N LYS A 263 15.10 -6.57 18.38
CA LYS A 263 16.11 -7.62 18.31
C LYS A 263 15.67 -8.79 17.45
N LYS A 264 14.40 -9.22 17.54
CA LYS A 264 13.86 -10.30 16.69
C LYS A 264 13.73 -9.86 15.23
N PHE A 265 13.34 -8.61 14.99
CA PHE A 265 13.25 -8.04 13.65
C PHE A 265 14.62 -7.96 12.96
N LEU A 266 15.65 -7.46 13.66
CA LEU A 266 17.02 -7.42 13.16
C LEU A 266 17.67 -8.81 13.08
N GLY A 267 17.29 -9.74 13.96
CA GLY A 267 17.78 -11.13 13.95
C GLY A 267 17.38 -11.90 12.69
N GLY A 268 16.17 -11.67 12.16
CA GLY A 268 15.77 -12.24 10.86
C GLY A 268 16.52 -11.63 9.67
N ALA A 269 16.90 -10.36 9.74
CA ALA A 269 17.69 -9.72 8.68
C ALA A 269 19.10 -10.31 8.53
N LEU A 270 19.62 -10.99 9.56
CA LEU A 270 20.89 -11.72 9.58
C LEU A 270 20.76 -13.19 9.15
N ASP A 271 19.54 -13.69 8.90
CA ASP A 271 19.34 -15.06 8.44
C ASP A 271 19.65 -15.14 6.94
N TRP A 272 20.73 -15.86 6.62
CA TRP A 272 21.18 -16.05 5.24
C TRP A 272 20.14 -16.78 4.37
N ARG A 273 19.18 -17.51 4.96
CA ARG A 273 18.15 -18.23 4.20
C ARG A 273 17.07 -17.31 3.61
N ILE A 274 17.01 -16.06 4.06
CA ILE A 274 16.05 -15.04 3.60
C ILE A 274 16.62 -14.23 2.43
N TRP A 275 17.94 -14.27 2.22
CA TRP A 275 18.67 -13.55 1.17
C TRP A 275 19.14 -14.49 0.05
#